data_AF-A0A0Q8MS34-F1
#
_entry.id   AF-A0A0Q8MS34-F1
#
_cell.length_a   1.000
_cell.length_b   1.000
_cell.length_c   1.000
_cell.angle_alpha   90.00
_cell.angle_beta   90.00
_cell.angle_gamma   90.00
#
_symmetry.space_group_name_H-M   'P 1'
#
loop_
_entity.id
_entity.type
_entity.pdbx_description
1 polymer ?
#
loop_
_entity_poly.entity_id
_entity_poly.type
_entity_poly.pdbx_seq_one_letter_code
_entity_poly.pdbx_strand_id
1 'polypeptide(L)'
;MKRLLIIASALTLAAGASSALAADQTKPAASSQCFRMSQIKNHTKGDNQTLYLSVRSKDVYRLGMSGNCLAGANSSDPLVMKTVGGTDIICRPLDLDLKIKMGPGGLSPCIIKDITKLTPEQIAALPPKVKP
;
A
#
# COMPACT_ATOMS: atom_id res chain seq x y z
N MET A 1 48.46 -18.84 51.20
CA MET A 1 48.37 -18.22 52.55
C MET A 1 47.43 -17.02 52.48
N LYS A 2 46.65 -16.79 53.56
CA LYS A 2 45.54 -15.81 53.75
C LYS A 2 44.25 -16.16 52.99
N ARG A 3 43.26 -16.85 53.59
CA ARG A 3 42.32 -16.51 54.70
C ARG A 3 41.29 -15.44 54.29
N LEU A 4 40.02 -15.85 54.09
CA LEU A 4 38.81 -15.56 54.93
C LEU A 4 38.28 -14.11 54.73
N LEU A 5 36.99 -13.74 54.73
CA LEU A 5 35.63 -14.30 54.84
C LEU A 5 34.67 -13.14 54.48
N ILE A 6 33.50 -13.47 53.92
CA ILE A 6 32.11 -13.00 54.22
C ILE A 6 31.87 -11.49 54.52
N ILE A 7 30.88 -10.87 53.86
CA ILE A 7 29.60 -10.38 54.41
C ILE A 7 28.73 -9.76 53.29
N ALA A 8 27.44 -10.10 53.35
CA ALA A 8 26.34 -9.76 52.46
C ALA A 8 25.96 -8.28 52.42
N SER A 9 25.30 -7.84 51.34
CA SER A 9 24.20 -6.86 51.37
C SER A 9 23.43 -6.90 50.05
N ALA A 10 22.13 -7.15 50.15
CA ALA A 10 21.19 -7.17 49.06
C ALA A 10 20.95 -5.77 48.49
N LEU A 11 20.92 -5.63 47.17
CA LEU A 11 20.31 -4.49 46.48
C LEU A 11 19.39 -5.01 45.37
N THR A 12 18.11 -5.10 45.70
CA THR A 12 16.99 -5.24 44.77
C THR A 12 16.77 -3.92 44.04
N LEU A 13 17.02 -3.85 42.72
CA LEU A 13 16.45 -2.81 41.86
C LEU A 13 15.77 -3.42 40.62
N ALA A 14 14.44 -3.37 40.68
CA ALA A 14 13.45 -3.10 39.64
C ALA A 14 13.77 -3.41 38.16
N ALA A 15 12.97 -4.34 37.64
CA ALA A 15 12.19 -4.28 36.40
C ALA A 15 12.50 -3.17 35.38
N GLY A 16 12.76 -3.60 34.14
CA GLY A 16 12.76 -2.75 32.96
C GLY A 16 12.98 -3.55 31.69
N ALA A 17 12.03 -4.42 31.35
CA ALA A 17 11.95 -4.99 30.00
C ALA A 17 11.80 -3.84 29.00
N SER A 18 12.79 -3.66 28.12
CA SER A 18 12.62 -2.87 26.91
C SER A 18 12.87 -3.79 25.73
N SER A 19 11.79 -4.50 25.39
CA SER A 19 11.61 -5.13 24.10
C SER A 19 11.74 -4.04 23.03
N ALA A 20 12.91 -3.94 22.41
CA ALA A 20 13.04 -3.25 21.15
C ALA A 20 12.33 -4.11 20.10
N LEU A 21 10.99 -4.01 20.03
CA LEU A 21 10.27 -4.31 18.81
C LEU A 21 10.78 -3.27 17.80
N ALA A 22 11.82 -3.66 17.07
CA ALA A 22 11.99 -3.15 15.72
C ALA A 22 10.64 -3.35 15.05
N ALA A 23 9.99 -2.24 14.71
CA ALA A 23 8.81 -2.22 13.89
C ALA A 23 9.21 -2.89 12.57
N ASP A 24 9.00 -4.20 12.51
CA ASP A 24 8.85 -4.92 11.26
C ASP A 24 7.63 -4.25 10.63
N GLN A 25 7.92 -3.27 9.76
CA GLN A 25 6.96 -2.84 8.77
C GLN A 25 6.73 -4.07 7.91
N THR A 26 5.84 -4.94 8.39
CA THR A 26 5.27 -6.05 7.66
C THR A 26 4.72 -5.41 6.40
N LYS A 27 5.53 -5.43 5.34
CA LYS A 27 5.09 -5.27 3.98
C LYS A 27 3.89 -6.19 3.88
N PRO A 28 2.66 -5.67 3.71
CA PRO A 28 1.48 -6.53 3.68
C PRO A 28 1.79 -7.66 2.73
N ALA A 29 1.79 -8.89 3.26
CA ALA A 29 2.02 -10.06 2.45
C ALA A 29 1.07 -9.92 1.26
N ALA A 30 1.63 -9.96 0.04
CA ALA A 30 0.86 -9.91 -1.18
C ALA A 30 0.03 -11.20 -1.26
N SER A 31 -1.00 -11.30 -0.43
CA SER A 31 -2.06 -12.28 -0.58
C SER A 31 -2.58 -12.04 -1.98
N SER A 32 -2.47 -13.04 -2.83
CA SER A 32 -2.80 -13.07 -4.26
C SER A 32 -4.28 -12.77 -4.49
N GLN A 33 -4.67 -11.52 -4.24
CA GLN A 33 -6.04 -11.06 -4.36
C GLN A 33 -6.19 -10.43 -5.73
N CYS A 34 -6.12 -11.28 -6.74
CA CYS A 34 -6.40 -10.87 -8.11
C CYS A 34 -7.83 -10.33 -8.20
N PHE A 35 -8.04 -9.34 -9.06
CA PHE A 35 -9.36 -8.81 -9.37
C PHE A 35 -9.53 -8.68 -10.86
N ARG A 36 -10.78 -8.51 -11.31
CA ARG A 36 -11.08 -8.32 -12.73
C ARG A 36 -11.15 -6.85 -13.09
N MET A 37 -10.73 -6.46 -14.30
CA MET A 37 -10.88 -5.07 -14.78
C MET A 37 -12.35 -4.67 -14.75
N SER A 38 -13.23 -5.57 -15.18
CA SER A 38 -14.69 -5.41 -15.15
C SER A 38 -15.28 -5.17 -13.75
N GLN A 39 -14.54 -5.44 -12.68
CA GLN A 39 -14.99 -5.26 -11.29
C GLN A 39 -14.58 -3.91 -10.69
N ILE A 40 -13.74 -3.14 -11.38
CA ILE A 40 -13.36 -1.79 -10.96
C ILE A 40 -14.59 -0.89 -11.10
N LYS A 41 -14.98 -0.25 -10.00
CA LYS A 41 -16.16 0.64 -9.94
C LYS A 41 -15.77 2.10 -9.91
N ASN A 42 -14.71 2.43 -9.17
CA ASN A 42 -14.22 3.78 -9.04
C ASN A 42 -12.72 3.79 -8.79
N HIS A 43 -12.08 4.92 -9.07
CA HIS A 43 -10.71 5.20 -8.69
C HIS A 43 -10.63 6.52 -7.94
N THR A 44 -9.64 6.65 -7.05
CA THR A 44 -9.39 7.90 -6.37
C THR A 44 -7.90 8.07 -6.19
N LYS A 45 -7.39 9.25 -6.55
CA LYS A 45 -5.99 9.60 -6.36
C LYS A 45 -5.77 9.91 -4.88
N GLY A 46 -4.85 9.18 -4.25
CA GLY A 46 -4.37 9.49 -2.91
C GLY A 46 -3.32 10.58 -2.94
N ASP A 47 -2.25 10.35 -3.71
CA ASP A 47 -1.12 11.25 -3.88
C ASP A 47 -0.53 11.12 -5.30
N ASN A 48 0.65 11.69 -5.58
CA ASN A 48 1.28 11.64 -6.91
C ASN A 48 1.87 10.27 -7.29
N GLN A 49 1.85 9.31 -6.37
CA GLN A 49 2.37 7.96 -6.49
C GLN A 49 1.35 6.88 -6.06
N THR A 50 0.21 7.25 -5.49
CA THR A 50 -0.77 6.34 -4.91
C THR A 50 -2.13 6.53 -5.53
N LEU A 51 -2.68 5.44 -6.07
CA LEU A 51 -4.05 5.36 -6.56
C LEU A 51 -4.83 4.31 -5.77
N TYR A 52 -6.03 4.64 -5.34
CA TYR A 52 -6.96 3.69 -4.73
C TYR A 52 -8.00 3.27 -5.77
N LEU A 53 -8.25 1.97 -5.90
CA LEU A 53 -9.32 1.42 -6.70
C LEU A 53 -10.37 0.80 -5.81
N SER A 54 -11.63 1.21 -6.02
CA SER A 54 -12.78 0.49 -5.50
C SER A 54 -13.11 -0.65 -6.45
N VAL A 55 -13.00 -1.87 -5.94
CA VAL A 55 -13.22 -3.11 -6.68
C VAL A 55 -14.38 -3.85 -5.99
N ARG A 56 -15.39 -4.26 -6.77
CA ARG A 56 -16.65 -4.80 -6.22
C ARG A 56 -17.23 -3.82 -5.18
N SER A 57 -18.05 -4.31 -4.25
CA SER A 57 -18.79 -3.43 -3.33
C SER A 57 -18.01 -3.00 -2.08
N LYS A 58 -16.89 -3.65 -1.73
CA LYS A 58 -16.20 -3.41 -0.45
C LYS A 58 -14.67 -3.53 -0.50
N ASP A 59 -14.11 -4.01 -1.62
CA ASP A 59 -12.67 -4.21 -1.70
C ASP A 59 -12.02 -2.95 -2.21
N VAL A 60 -11.00 -2.46 -1.50
CA VAL A 60 -10.19 -1.33 -1.95
C VAL A 60 -8.77 -1.81 -2.18
N TYR A 61 -8.22 -1.50 -3.34
CA TYR A 61 -6.85 -1.81 -3.70
C TYR A 61 -6.04 -0.52 -3.77
N ARG A 62 -4.88 -0.52 -3.13
CA ARG A 62 -3.86 0.52 -3.29
C ARG A 62 -2.89 0.11 -4.38
N LEU A 63 -2.69 0.98 -5.35
CA LEU A 63 -1.66 0.87 -6.36
C LEU A 63 -0.59 1.92 -6.10
N GLY A 64 0.63 1.45 -5.87
CA GLY A 64 1.80 2.33 -5.85
C GLY A 64 2.38 2.46 -7.24
N MET A 65 2.74 3.67 -7.62
CA MET A 65 3.28 4.04 -8.92
C MET A 65 4.79 4.31 -8.82
N SER A 66 5.47 4.17 -9.95
CA SER A 66 6.85 4.60 -10.08
C SER A 66 6.94 6.11 -10.29
N GLY A 67 7.78 6.78 -9.49
CA GLY A 67 7.98 8.23 -9.56
C GLY A 67 6.70 9.03 -9.28
N ASN A 68 6.68 10.30 -9.67
CA ASN A 68 5.53 11.19 -9.52
C ASN A 68 4.56 11.06 -10.70
N CYS A 69 4.24 9.84 -11.06
CA CYS A 69 3.47 9.57 -12.26
C CYS A 69 2.11 10.30 -12.26
N LEU A 70 1.41 10.32 -11.13
CA LEU A 70 0.07 10.92 -11.03
C LEU A 70 0.10 12.45 -10.84
N ALA A 71 1.26 13.12 -10.96
CA ALA A 71 1.38 14.57 -10.76
C ALA A 71 0.48 15.39 -11.69
N GLY A 72 0.21 14.90 -12.90
CA GLY A 72 -0.69 15.53 -13.87
C GLY A 72 -2.13 15.01 -13.86
N ALA A 73 -2.46 14.06 -12.97
CA ALA A 73 -3.78 13.46 -12.88
C ALA A 73 -4.52 13.95 -11.62
N ASN A 74 -5.82 14.13 -11.73
CA ASN A 74 -6.76 14.37 -10.63
C ASN A 74 -7.66 13.15 -10.44
N SER A 75 -8.32 13.03 -9.28
CA SER A 75 -9.29 11.96 -9.04
C SER A 75 -10.44 11.96 -10.05
N SER A 76 -10.81 13.12 -10.57
CA SER A 76 -11.87 13.26 -11.58
C SER A 76 -11.40 13.03 -13.02
N ASP A 77 -10.09 12.91 -13.26
CA ASP A 77 -9.58 12.75 -14.63
C ASP A 77 -9.80 11.32 -15.12
N PRO A 78 -10.15 11.14 -16.41
CA PRO A 78 -10.29 9.82 -17.00
C PRO A 78 -8.92 9.14 -17.05
N LEU A 79 -8.74 8.13 -16.20
CA LEU A 79 -7.61 7.21 -16.27
C LEU A 79 -7.91 6.15 -17.33
N VAL A 80 -6.95 5.90 -18.21
CA VAL A 80 -7.05 4.83 -19.21
C VAL A 80 -6.38 3.59 -18.62
N MET A 81 -7.20 2.62 -18.22
CA MET A 81 -6.76 1.33 -17.71
C MET A 81 -6.99 0.26 -18.76
N LYS A 82 -5.97 -0.55 -19.06
CA LYS A 82 -6.07 -1.69 -19.97
C LYS A 82 -5.38 -2.90 -19.36
N THR A 83 -5.94 -4.07 -19.55
CA THR A 83 -5.23 -5.31 -19.18
C THR A 83 -4.22 -5.67 -20.25
N VAL A 84 -3.12 -6.27 -19.83
CA VAL A 84 -2.08 -6.78 -20.71
C VAL A 84 -2.29 -8.28 -20.94
N GLY A 85 -2.05 -8.76 -22.16
CA GLY A 85 -2.09 -10.21 -22.46
C GLY A 85 -3.48 -10.81 -22.63
N GLY A 86 -4.52 -9.99 -22.87
CA GLY A 86 -5.86 -10.46 -23.24
C GLY A 86 -6.66 -11.14 -22.12
N THR A 87 -6.13 -11.16 -20.89
CA THR A 87 -6.87 -11.64 -19.72
C THR A 87 -7.56 -10.47 -19.02
N ASP A 88 -8.76 -10.69 -18.48
CA ASP A 88 -9.48 -9.68 -17.69
C ASP A 88 -9.02 -9.66 -16.22
N ILE A 89 -8.01 -10.44 -15.85
CA ILE A 89 -7.59 -10.66 -14.45
C ILE A 89 -6.28 -9.92 -14.19
N ILE A 90 -6.27 -9.08 -13.15
CA ILE A 90 -5.11 -8.34 -12.66
C ILE A 90 -4.67 -8.99 -11.36
N CYS A 91 -3.49 -9.62 -11.37
CA CYS A 91 -2.87 -10.20 -10.17
C CYS A 91 -1.63 -9.43 -9.75
N ARG A 92 -0.90 -8.90 -10.73
CA ARG A 92 0.40 -8.25 -10.55
C ARG A 92 0.39 -6.87 -11.19
N PRO A 93 1.32 -5.97 -10.78
CA PRO A 93 1.47 -4.64 -11.38
C PRO A 93 1.57 -4.65 -12.91
N LEU A 94 2.27 -5.63 -13.48
CA LEU A 94 2.50 -5.74 -14.93
C LEU A 94 1.27 -6.20 -15.73
N ASP A 95 0.24 -6.73 -15.07
CA ASP A 95 -0.97 -7.19 -15.74
C ASP A 95 -1.92 -6.02 -16.07
N LEU A 96 -1.62 -4.81 -15.55
CA LEU A 96 -2.40 -3.58 -15.72
C LEU A 96 -1.55 -2.47 -16.36
N ASP A 97 -1.93 -2.02 -17.55
CA ASP A 97 -1.40 -0.82 -18.20
C ASP A 97 -2.25 0.38 -17.80
N LEU A 98 -1.66 1.30 -17.03
CA LEU A 98 -2.29 2.54 -16.59
C LEU A 98 -1.71 3.71 -17.37
N LYS A 99 -2.58 4.53 -17.96
CA LYS A 99 -2.22 5.77 -18.66
C LYS A 99 -3.03 6.93 -18.10
N ILE A 100 -2.34 8.02 -17.82
CA ILE A 100 -2.99 9.28 -17.44
C ILE A 100 -3.22 10.14 -18.68
N LYS A 101 -4.36 10.81 -18.73
CA LYS A 101 -4.65 11.77 -19.79
C LYS A 101 -3.97 13.11 -19.47
N MET A 102 -2.98 13.48 -20.28
CA MET A 102 -2.25 14.75 -20.18
C MET A 102 -2.77 15.69 -21.27
N GLY A 103 -3.73 16.56 -20.92
CA GLY A 103 -4.25 17.59 -21.83
C GLY A 103 -4.94 17.07 -23.10
N PRO A 104 -5.09 17.92 -24.14
CA PRO A 104 -5.73 17.55 -25.40
C PRO A 104 -4.87 16.55 -26.19
N GLY A 105 -5.11 15.25 -25.97
CA GLY A 105 -4.60 14.15 -26.79
C GLY A 105 -3.36 13.42 -26.26
N GLY A 106 -2.73 13.90 -25.18
CA GLY A 106 -1.61 13.20 -24.55
C GLY A 106 -2.07 12.06 -23.64
N LEU A 107 -1.47 10.88 -23.79
CA LEU A 107 -1.53 9.80 -22.80
C LEU A 107 -0.13 9.53 -22.28
N SER A 108 0.09 9.67 -20.98
CA SER A 108 1.37 9.34 -20.36
C SER A 108 1.27 7.99 -19.64
N PRO A 109 2.14 7.01 -19.95
CA PRO A 109 2.14 5.72 -19.28
C PRO A 109 2.60 5.83 -17.84
N CYS A 110 1.94 5.09 -16.97
CA CYS A 110 2.17 5.04 -15.54
C CYS A 110 2.57 3.64 -15.11
N ILE A 111 3.81 3.49 -14.67
CA ILE A 111 4.32 2.19 -14.22
C ILE A 111 3.83 1.92 -12.81
N ILE A 112 3.03 0.87 -12.64
CA ILE A 112 2.61 0.38 -11.32
C ILE A 112 3.76 -0.44 -10.73
N LYS A 113 4.11 -0.17 -9.47
CA LYS A 113 5.14 -0.87 -8.70
C LYS A 113 4.57 -1.97 -7.81
N ASP A 114 3.46 -1.68 -7.15
CA ASP A 114 2.80 -2.60 -6.24
C ASP A 114 1.28 -2.47 -6.32
N ILE A 115 0.61 -3.59 -6.08
CA ILE A 115 -0.84 -3.65 -5.91
C ILE A 115 -1.07 -4.36 -4.58
N THR A 116 -1.75 -3.69 -3.67
CA THR A 116 -2.03 -4.19 -2.31
C THR A 116 -3.51 -4.04 -2.02
N LYS A 117 -4.19 -5.13 -1.66
CA LYS A 117 -5.57 -5.01 -1.13
C LYS A 117 -5.52 -4.48 0.30
N LEU A 118 -6.34 -3.47 0.58
CA LEU A 118 -6.45 -2.88 1.89
C LEU A 118 -7.39 -3.69 2.78
N THR A 119 -7.04 -3.79 4.06
CA THR A 119 -7.93 -4.34 5.08
C THR A 119 -9.05 -3.34 5.40
N PRO A 120 -10.18 -3.78 5.98
CA PRO A 120 -11.25 -2.88 6.41
C PRO A 120 -10.76 -1.76 7.36
N GLU A 121 -9.80 -2.08 8.23
CA GLU A 121 -9.17 -1.14 9.15
C GLU A 121 -8.34 -0.08 8.40
N GLN A 122 -7.56 -0.51 7.41
CA GLN A 122 -6.80 0.41 6.55
C GLN A 122 -7.72 1.32 5.73
N ILE A 123 -8.85 0.79 5.24
CA ILE A 123 -9.86 1.57 4.52
C ILE A 123 -10.52 2.60 5.45
N ALA A 124 -10.79 2.24 6.70
CA ALA A 124 -11.35 3.15 7.70
C ALA A 124 -10.35 4.26 8.09
N ALA A 125 -9.04 3.96 8.05
CA ALA A 125 -7.97 4.92 8.29
C ALA A 125 -7.71 5.87 7.10
N LEU A 126 -8.27 5.60 5.91
CA LEU A 126 -8.11 6.49 4.77
C LEU A 126 -8.79 7.86 5.04
N PRO A 127 -8.14 8.98 4.69
CA PRO A 127 -8.77 10.29 4.75
C PRO A 127 -10.11 10.30 3.99
N PRO A 128 -11.15 11.00 4.47
CA PRO A 128 -12.48 11.00 3.83
C PRO A 128 -12.46 11.43 2.36
N LYS A 129 -11.48 12.26 1.98
CA LYS A 129 -11.31 12.79 0.62
C LYS A 129 -10.72 11.80 -0.39
N VAL A 130 -10.07 10.72 0.08
CA VAL A 130 -9.40 9.73 -0.79
C VAL A 130 -10.07 8.37 -0.78
N LYS A 131 -11.19 8.26 -0.05
CA LYS A 131 -12.01 7.05 -0.02
C LYS A 131 -12.86 7.01 -1.31
N PRO A 132 -12.65 6.00 -2.18
CA PRO A 132 -13.33 5.90 -3.47
C PRO A 132 -14.79 5.48 -3.36
#